data_AF-A0A7J6XGB6-F1
#
_entry.id   AF-A0A7J6XGB6-F1
#
_cell.length_a   1.000
_cell.length_b   1.000
_cell.length_c   1.000
_cell.angle_alpha   90.00
_cell.angle_beta   90.00
_cell.angle_gamma   90.00
#
_symmetry.space_group_name_H-M   'P 1'
#
loop_
_entity.id
_entity.type
_entity.pdbx_description
1 polymer ?
#
loop_
_entity_poly.entity_id
_entity_poly.type
_entity_poly.pdbx_seq_one_letter_code
_entity_poly.pdbx_strand_id
1 'polypeptide(L)'
;MQAAAVVVNRTLNMNIDGENVRSMYKTLKKEYSLVKSLMEVSGFGFTFDNENNLVVTADKDAFDRYFEAHPEAKSVRGKRFPYYEAMSTLVGNEIAIGV
;
A
#
# COMPACT_ATOMS: atom_id res chain seq x y z
N MET A 1 -4.07 -20.81 9.72
CA MET A 1 -3.12 -19.68 9.91
C MET A 1 -1.89 -19.71 8.98
N GLN A 2 -1.58 -20.77 8.21
CA GLN A 2 -0.36 -20.83 7.37
C GLN A 2 -0.48 -20.29 5.93
N ALA A 3 -1.68 -20.02 5.41
CA ALA A 3 -1.84 -19.63 3.99
C ALA A 3 -1.28 -18.23 3.66
N ALA A 4 -1.56 -17.21 4.49
CA ALA A 4 -1.17 -15.83 4.21
C ALA A 4 0.36 -15.63 4.19
N ALA A 5 1.08 -16.24 5.14
CA ALA A 5 2.54 -16.09 5.23
C ALA A 5 3.28 -16.69 4.02
N VAL A 6 2.82 -17.84 3.52
CA VAL A 6 3.41 -18.50 2.33
C VAL A 6 3.15 -17.68 1.07
N VAL A 7 1.93 -17.16 0.91
CA VAL A 7 1.57 -16.34 -0.26
C VAL A 7 2.33 -15.02 -0.24
N VAL A 8 2.42 -14.33 0.90
CA VAL A 8 3.20 -13.08 1.04
C VAL A 8 4.69 -13.32 0.74
N ASN A 9 5.29 -14.40 1.27
CA ASN A 9 6.69 -14.71 0.99
C ASN A 9 6.94 -15.06 -0.49
N ARG A 10 6.01 -15.78 -1.15
CA ARG A 10 6.12 -16.08 -2.59
C ARG A 10 5.90 -14.85 -3.47
N THR A 11 4.95 -13.99 -3.11
CA THR A 11 4.55 -12.84 -3.92
C THR A 11 5.50 -11.66 -3.75
N LEU A 12 6.10 -11.48 -2.56
CA LEU A 12 7.02 -10.37 -2.28
C LEU A 12 8.49 -10.78 -2.28
N ASN A 13 8.80 -12.08 -2.45
CA ASN A 13 10.14 -12.67 -2.44
C ASN A 13 11.00 -12.23 -1.22
N MET A 14 10.35 -11.99 -0.08
CA MET A 14 10.99 -11.50 1.12
C MET A 14 11.53 -12.67 1.94
N ASN A 15 12.85 -12.83 1.95
CA ASN A 15 13.54 -13.89 2.68
C ASN A 15 13.70 -13.55 4.18
N ILE A 16 12.59 -13.42 4.91
CA ILE A 16 12.59 -13.05 6.34
C ILE A 16 11.82 -14.09 7.17
N ASP A 17 12.25 -14.32 8.41
CA ASP A 17 11.64 -15.23 9.38
C ASP A 17 10.14 -14.95 9.62
N GLY A 18 9.36 -15.99 9.92
CA GLY A 18 7.91 -16.02 9.77
C GLY A 18 7.12 -15.01 10.61
N GLU A 19 7.68 -14.48 11.70
CA GLU A 19 7.07 -13.38 12.48
C GLU A 19 7.23 -12.01 11.80
N ASN A 20 8.39 -11.78 11.20
CA ASN A 20 8.70 -10.53 10.49
C ASN A 20 7.84 -10.41 9.22
N VAL A 21 7.52 -11.53 8.57
CA VAL A 21 6.62 -11.59 7.41
C VAL A 21 5.21 -11.09 7.77
N ARG A 22 4.67 -11.50 8.92
CA ARG A 22 3.33 -11.07 9.37
C ARG A 22 3.31 -9.58 9.72
N SER A 23 4.35 -9.09 10.39
CA SER A 23 4.49 -7.67 10.72
C SER A 23 4.60 -6.82 9.45
N MET A 24 5.44 -7.25 8.49
CA MET A 24 5.60 -6.59 7.21
C MET A 24 4.29 -6.59 6.41
N TYR A 25 3.59 -7.73 6.33
CA TYR A 25 2.30 -7.80 5.66
C TYR A 25 1.30 -6.81 6.25
N LYS A 26 1.20 -6.72 7.58
CA LYS A 26 0.33 -5.73 8.25
C LYS A 26 0.71 -4.30 7.88
N THR A 27 2.00 -3.98 7.82
CA THR A 27 2.48 -2.67 7.39
C THR A 27 2.12 -2.38 5.93
N LEU A 28 2.42 -3.30 5.02
CA LEU A 28 2.12 -3.16 3.59
C LEU A 28 0.60 -3.07 3.33
N LYS A 29 -0.23 -3.81 4.07
CA LYS A 29 -1.68 -3.72 3.98
C LYS A 29 -2.21 -2.36 4.44
N LYS A 30 -1.64 -1.79 5.50
CA LYS A 30 -1.97 -0.43 5.95
C LYS A 30 -1.59 0.61 4.90
N GLU A 31 -0.38 0.52 4.35
CA GLU A 31 0.09 1.42 3.30
C GLU A 31 -0.75 1.33 2.03
N TYR A 32 -1.05 0.10 1.58
CA TYR A 32 -1.95 -0.14 0.45
C TYR A 32 -3.34 0.48 0.69
N SER A 33 -3.93 0.26 1.86
CA SER A 33 -5.26 0.78 2.19
C SER A 33 -5.28 2.31 2.18
N LEU A 34 -4.23 2.93 2.73
CA LEU A 34 -4.09 4.38 2.75
C LEU A 34 -3.97 4.97 1.34
N VAL A 35 -3.11 4.39 0.49
CA VAL A 35 -2.97 4.82 -0.91
C VAL A 35 -4.27 4.60 -1.68
N LYS A 36 -4.96 3.47 -1.47
CA LYS A 36 -6.26 3.20 -2.09
C LYS A 36 -7.31 4.24 -1.70
N SER A 37 -7.43 4.57 -0.42
CA SER A 37 -8.35 5.62 0.04
C SER A 37 -8.00 6.99 -0.54
N LEU A 38 -6.72 7.31 -0.72
CA LEU A 38 -6.31 8.54 -1.41
C LEU A 38 -6.78 8.55 -2.87
N MET A 39 -6.75 7.41 -3.58
CA MET A 39 -7.24 7.33 -4.96
C MET A 39 -8.76 7.54 -5.07
N GLU A 40 -9.51 7.43 -3.97
CA GLU A 40 -10.96 7.72 -3.91
C GLU A 40 -11.24 9.22 -3.70
N VAL A 41 -10.22 10.02 -3.36
CA VAL A 41 -10.35 11.46 -3.14
C VAL A 41 -10.11 12.21 -4.45
N SER A 42 -11.06 13.08 -4.82
CA SER A 42 -10.91 13.93 -6.01
C SER A 42 -9.67 14.82 -5.91
N GLY A 43 -8.89 14.86 -7.00
CA GLY A 43 -7.63 15.62 -7.07
C GLY A 43 -6.39 14.82 -6.70
N PHE A 44 -6.55 13.59 -6.22
CA PHE A 44 -5.45 12.64 -6.04
C PHE A 44 -5.40 11.64 -7.20
N GLY A 45 -4.18 11.22 -7.53
CA GLY A 45 -3.87 10.20 -8.51
C GLY A 45 -2.54 9.53 -8.18
N PHE A 46 -2.00 8.79 -9.15
CA PHE A 46 -0.69 8.17 -9.01
C PHE A 46 0.07 8.12 -10.33
N THR A 47 1.38 7.94 -10.23
CA THR A 47 2.28 7.60 -11.33
C THR A 47 3.21 6.48 -10.88
N PHE A 48 3.84 5.82 -11.84
CA PHE A 48 5.01 4.99 -11.56
C PHE A 48 6.28 5.80 -11.77
N ASP A 49 7.26 5.64 -10.89
CA ASP A 49 8.62 6.13 -11.14
C ASP A 49 9.40 5.18 -12.06
N ASN A 50 10.64 5.55 -12.41
CA ASN A 50 11.48 4.77 -13.31
C ASN A 50 11.84 3.37 -12.79
N GLU A 51 11.65 3.11 -11.49
CA GLU A 51 11.87 1.82 -10.84
C GLU A 51 10.56 1.02 -10.70
N ASN A 52 9.48 1.48 -11.36
CA ASN A 52 8.12 0.93 -11.26
C ASN A 52 7.52 0.98 -9.84
N ASN A 53 7.94 1.94 -9.01
CA ASN A 53 7.26 2.19 -7.74
C ASN A 53 6.06 3.10 -7.95
N LEU A 54 4.92 2.79 -7.33
CA LEU A 54 3.80 3.73 -7.31
C LEU A 54 4.16 4.93 -6.43
N VAL A 55 3.89 6.13 -6.94
CA VAL A 55 4.02 7.42 -6.26
C VAL A 55 2.69 8.17 -6.35
N VAL A 56 2.17 8.62 -5.21
CA VAL A 56 0.93 9.41 -5.17
C VAL A 56 1.18 10.82 -5.69
N THR A 57 0.30 11.29 -6.55
CA THR A 57 0.35 12.61 -7.17
C THR A 57 -0.92 13.40 -6.84
N ALA A 58 -0.75 14.69 -6.54
CA ALA A 58 -1.82 15.65 -6.33
C ALA A 58 -1.21 17.06 -6.34
N ASP A 59 -2.06 18.09 -6.47
CA ASP A 59 -1.63 19.47 -6.26
C ASP A 59 -1.22 19.71 -4.80
N LYS A 60 -0.35 20.70 -4.57
CA LYS A 60 0.11 21.05 -3.21
C LYS A 60 -1.09 21.31 -2.28
N ASP A 61 -2.09 22.05 -2.75
CA ASP A 61 -3.26 22.40 -1.95
C ASP A 61 -4.12 21.17 -1.61
N ALA A 62 -4.20 20.19 -2.50
CA ALA A 62 -4.91 18.94 -2.25
C ALA A 62 -4.21 18.13 -1.15
N PHE A 63 -2.87 18.03 -1.20
CA PHE A 63 -2.09 17.41 -0.11
C PHE A 63 -2.28 18.14 1.22
N ASP A 64 -2.19 19.48 1.22
CA ASP A 64 -2.24 20.25 2.46
C ASP A 64 -3.63 20.11 3.13
N ARG A 65 -4.73 20.24 2.37
CA ARG A 65 -6.10 20.03 2.89
C ARG A 65 -6.32 18.62 3.42
N TYR A 66 -5.84 17.61 2.68
CA TYR A 66 -6.01 16.22 3.12
C TYR A 66 -5.22 15.95 4.41
N PHE A 67 -4.00 16.48 4.53
CA PHE A 67 -3.15 16.27 5.71
C PHE A 67 -3.53 17.11 6.94
N GLU A 68 -4.30 18.18 6.76
CA GLU A 68 -4.97 18.88 7.86
C GLU A 68 -6.04 18.00 8.50
N ALA A 69 -6.83 17.28 7.69
CA ALA A 69 -7.84 16.34 8.17
C ALA A 69 -7.25 14.98 8.61
N HIS A 70 -6.15 14.55 7.98
CA HIS A 70 -5.50 13.24 8.18
C HIS A 70 -3.99 13.38 8.43
N PRO A 71 -3.55 13.87 9.61
CA PRO A 71 -2.13 14.05 9.91
C PRO A 71 -1.30 12.76 9.78
N GLU A 72 -1.91 11.60 10.01
CA GLU A 72 -1.31 10.27 9.87
C GLU A 72 -0.93 9.94 8.41
N ALA A 73 -1.58 10.57 7.43
CA ALA A 73 -1.34 10.32 6.01
C ALA A 73 -0.14 11.09 5.44
N LYS A 74 0.44 12.02 6.22
CA LYS A 74 1.58 12.85 5.79
C LYS A 74 2.76 12.04 5.26
N SER A 75 2.95 10.82 5.76
CA SER A 75 4.01 9.91 5.31
C SER A 75 3.87 9.44 3.87
N VAL A 76 2.72 9.67 3.20
CA VAL A 76 2.50 9.27 1.81
C VAL A 76 3.20 10.21 0.83
N ARG A 77 3.36 11.49 1.18
CA ARG A 77 3.95 12.47 0.27
C ARG A 77 5.42 12.15 0.02
N GLY A 78 5.77 11.94 -1.26
CA GLY A 78 7.13 11.60 -1.69
C GLY A 78 7.57 10.18 -1.34
N LYS A 79 6.68 9.35 -0.77
CA LYS A 79 6.94 7.94 -0.51
C LYS A 79 6.71 7.11 -1.76
N ARG A 80 7.53 6.07 -1.92
CA ARG A 80 7.41 5.04 -2.95
C ARG A 80 6.69 3.83 -2.40
N PHE A 81 5.83 3.24 -3.21
CA PHE A 81 5.06 2.03 -2.88
C PHE A 81 5.40 0.90 -3.88
N PRO A 82 6.58 0.25 -3.77
CA PRO A 82 7.03 -0.82 -4.67
C PRO A 82 6.05 -2.00 -4.75
N TYR A 83 5.34 -2.28 -3.65
CA TYR A 83 4.51 -3.48 -3.52
C TYR A 83 3.02 -3.20 -3.72
N TYR A 84 2.63 -2.01 -4.21
CA TYR A 84 1.22 -1.65 -4.31
C TYR A 84 0.42 -2.61 -5.21
N GLU A 85 0.93 -2.94 -6.40
CA GLU A 85 0.26 -3.87 -7.32
C GLU A 85 0.18 -5.29 -6.75
N ALA A 86 1.27 -5.76 -6.14
CA ALA A 86 1.31 -7.04 -5.45
C ALA A 86 0.25 -7.10 -4.34
N MET A 87 0.14 -6.06 -3.52
CA MET A 87 -0.86 -5.96 -2.47
C MET A 87 -2.28 -5.86 -3.02
N SER A 88 -2.50 -5.19 -4.15
CA SER A 88 -3.82 -5.15 -4.82
C SER A 88 -4.30 -6.55 -5.20
N THR A 89 -3.40 -7.37 -5.74
CA THR A 89 -3.69 -8.77 -6.09
C THR A 89 -3.93 -9.61 -4.83
N LEU A 90 -3.11 -9.45 -3.80
CA LEU A 90 -3.23 -10.21 -2.55
C LEU A 90 -4.54 -9.91 -1.81
N VAL A 91 -4.85 -8.62 -1.62
CA VAL A 91 -6.07 -8.18 -0.94
C VAL A 91 -7.31 -8.47 -1.78
N GLY A 92 -7.24 -8.30 -3.10
CA GLY A 92 -8.32 -8.69 -4.01
C GLY A 92 -8.64 -10.19 -3.92
N ASN A 93 -7.62 -11.03 -3.83
CA ASN A 93 -7.79 -12.46 -3.59
C ASN A 93 -8.40 -12.74 -2.21
N GLU A 94 -7.96 -12.08 -1.12
CA GLU A 94 -8.60 -12.25 0.21
C GLU A 94 -10.11 -11.99 0.18
N ILE A 95 -10.55 -10.92 -0.49
CA ILE A 95 -11.96 -10.57 -0.62
C ILE A 95 -12.73 -11.64 -1.41
N ALA A 96 -12.12 -12.21 -2.45
CA ALA A 96 -12.74 -13.27 -3.26
C ALA A 96 -12.86 -14.61 -2.51
N ILE A 97 -12.00 -14.88 -1.52
CA ILE A 97 -11.98 -16.14 -0.76
C ILE A 97 -12.83 -16.05 0.51
N GLY A 98 -13.25 -14.85 0.94
CA GLY A 98 -14.20 -14.65 2.04
C GLY A 98 -13.70 -15.12 3.42
N VAL A 99 -12.40 -14.96 3.70
CA VAL A 99 -11.76 -15.35 4.97
C VAL A 99 -11.89 -14.26 6.03
#